data_AF-A0A645AM55-F1
#
_entry.id   AF-A0A645AM55-F1
#
_cell.length_a   1.000
_cell.length_b   1.000
_cell.length_c   1.000
_cell.angle_alpha   90.00
_cell.angle_beta   90.00
_cell.angle_gamma   90.00
#
_symmetry.space_group_name_H-M   'P 1'
#
loop_
_entity.id
_entity.type
_entity.pdbx_description
1 polymer ?
#
loop_
_entity_poly.entity_id
_entity_poly.type
_entity_poly.pdbx_seq_one_letter_code
_entity_poly.pdbx_strand_id
1 'polypeptide(L)'
;MESGGVPESIRVLPLCVVMNADFECRRCGNCCRWPGYVRLESDEIAPIAGLLGVDEAEFIAEQTRLTGDRRGLSLLENADGSCPFLSAAAEGAICRIQAAKPRQCRNFPLGWNFPGWEAECAGAGKGNAVEADGGSAASTANGKKG
;
A
#
# COMPACT_ATOMS: atom_id res chain seq x y z
N MET A 1 -42.81 -45.97 21.13
CA MET A 1 -42.36 -45.37 19.86
C MET A 1 -43.28 -44.21 19.58
N GLU A 2 -42.97 -43.03 20.13
CA GLU A 2 -43.62 -41.78 19.74
C GLU A 2 -42.51 -40.73 19.78
N SER A 3 -42.29 -40.12 18.63
CA SER A 3 -41.10 -39.39 18.24
C SER A 3 -41.21 -37.95 18.75
N GLY A 4 -40.20 -37.48 19.48
CA GLY A 4 -40.09 -36.09 19.92
C GLY A 4 -39.93 -35.15 18.72
N GLY A 5 -40.95 -34.34 18.45
CA GLY A 5 -40.90 -33.22 17.54
C GLY A 5 -40.32 -31.99 18.24
N VAL A 6 -39.15 -31.52 17.79
CA VAL A 6 -38.62 -30.20 18.16
C VAL A 6 -39.27 -29.16 17.24
N PRO A 7 -39.78 -28.02 17.76
CA PRO A 7 -40.48 -27.03 16.95
C PRO A 7 -39.54 -26.27 15.98
N GLU A 8 -40.05 -26.09 14.76
CA GLU A 8 -39.41 -25.53 13.55
C GLU A 8 -39.30 -23.99 13.57
N SER A 9 -38.60 -23.38 14.55
CA SER A 9 -38.50 -21.90 14.59
C SER A 9 -37.24 -21.27 15.20
N ILE A 10 -36.21 -22.02 15.58
CA ILE A 10 -34.91 -21.39 15.90
C ILE A 10 -34.11 -21.28 14.60
N ARG A 11 -34.32 -20.18 13.88
CA ARG A 11 -33.36 -19.70 12.88
C ARG A 11 -32.17 -19.10 13.64
N VAL A 12 -31.20 -19.94 13.96
CA VAL A 12 -29.84 -19.48 14.28
C VAL A 12 -29.31 -18.76 13.03
N LEU A 13 -29.41 -17.43 13.02
CA LEU A 13 -28.71 -16.61 12.04
C LEU A 13 -27.21 -16.79 12.33
N PRO A 14 -26.43 -17.40 11.41
CA PRO A 14 -25.01 -17.55 11.63
C PRO A 14 -24.37 -16.16 11.58
N LEU A 15 -23.41 -15.96 12.49
CA LEU A 15 -22.36 -14.96 12.49
C LEU A 15 -22.53 -13.81 11.51
N CYS A 16 -22.60 -12.59 12.05
CA CYS A 16 -22.25 -11.37 11.33
C CYS A 16 -20.80 -11.48 10.83
N VAL A 17 -20.59 -12.18 9.71
CA VAL A 17 -19.35 -12.16 8.93
C VAL A 17 -19.37 -10.82 8.24
N VAL A 18 -18.85 -9.81 8.92
CA VAL A 18 -18.45 -8.56 8.28
C VAL A 18 -17.26 -8.96 7.41
N MET A 19 -17.57 -9.27 6.14
CA MET A 19 -16.58 -9.59 5.12
C MET A 19 -15.78 -8.31 4.89
N ASN A 20 -14.64 -8.18 5.58
CA ASN A 20 -13.67 -7.13 5.30
C ASN A 20 -13.31 -7.25 3.82
N ALA A 21 -13.34 -6.14 3.09
CA ALA A 21 -12.82 -6.13 1.73
C ALA A 21 -11.35 -6.60 1.77
N ASP A 22 -11.07 -7.75 1.17
CA ASP A 22 -9.71 -8.31 1.11
C ASP A 22 -8.86 -7.38 0.23
N PHE A 23 -8.04 -6.54 0.87
CA PHE A 23 -7.05 -5.73 0.17
C PHE A 23 -5.82 -6.58 -0.15
N GLU A 24 -5.51 -6.73 -1.44
CA GLU A 24 -4.26 -7.34 -1.89
C GLU A 24 -3.30 -6.28 -2.45
N CYS A 25 -2.13 -6.14 -1.81
CA CYS A 25 -1.11 -5.18 -2.26
C CYS A 25 -0.48 -5.62 -3.59
N ARG A 26 -0.76 -4.88 -4.66
CA ARG A 26 -0.20 -5.11 -6.02
C ARG A 26 1.21 -4.55 -6.23
N ARG A 27 1.88 -4.11 -5.16
CA ARG A 27 3.25 -3.53 -5.19
C ARG A 27 3.44 -2.39 -6.22
N CYS A 28 2.42 -1.57 -6.45
CA CYS A 28 2.51 -0.44 -7.39
C CYS A 28 3.39 0.72 -6.91
N GLY A 29 3.63 0.82 -5.59
CA GLY A 29 4.45 1.86 -4.98
C GLY A 29 3.79 3.24 -4.86
N ASN A 30 2.54 3.41 -5.30
CA ASN A 30 1.89 4.73 -5.29
C ASN A 30 1.71 5.28 -3.87
N CYS A 31 1.40 4.42 -2.88
CA CYS A 31 1.36 4.83 -1.47
C CYS A 31 2.72 5.32 -0.92
N CYS A 32 3.84 4.94 -1.55
CA CYS A 32 5.17 5.39 -1.16
C CYS A 32 5.58 6.70 -1.85
N ARG A 33 4.79 7.23 -2.78
CA ARG A 33 5.06 8.48 -3.51
C ARG A 33 4.25 9.65 -2.98
N TRP A 34 3.44 9.41 -1.95
CA TRP A 34 2.59 10.41 -1.35
C TRP A 34 3.27 11.05 -0.16
N PRO A 35 3.26 12.39 -0.05
CA PRO A 35 3.89 13.06 1.06
C PRO A 35 3.12 12.84 2.36
N GLY A 36 3.84 12.80 3.48
CA GLY A 36 3.25 12.68 4.80
C GLY A 36 4.17 12.04 5.83
N TYR A 37 3.69 11.95 7.07
CA TYR A 37 4.42 11.24 8.11
C TYR A 37 4.24 9.74 7.96
N VAL A 38 5.35 9.00 7.93
CA VAL A 38 5.39 7.58 8.29
C VAL A 38 5.92 7.52 9.71
N ARG A 39 5.02 7.58 10.70
CA ARG A 39 5.38 7.55 12.11
C ARG A 39 5.94 6.18 12.48
N LEU A 40 7.06 6.20 13.17
CA LEU A 40 7.70 5.00 13.70
C LEU A 40 7.33 4.82 15.16
N GLU A 41 6.97 3.59 15.51
CA GLU A 41 6.96 3.12 16.88
C GLU A 41 8.38 2.74 17.34
N SER A 42 8.63 2.77 18.65
CA SER A 42 9.98 2.52 19.18
C SER A 42 10.51 1.12 18.88
N ASP A 43 9.63 0.13 18.74
CA ASP A 43 9.97 -1.26 18.42
C ASP A 43 10.29 -1.50 16.93
N GLU A 44 10.16 -0.48 16.08
CA GLU A 44 10.40 -0.58 14.64
C GLU A 44 11.81 -0.13 14.23
N ILE A 45 12.47 0.66 15.08
CA ILE A 45 13.78 1.25 14.80
C ILE A 45 14.85 0.15 14.67
N ALA A 46 15.00 -0.70 15.69
CA ALA A 46 16.03 -1.73 15.70
C ALA A 46 15.93 -2.73 14.53
N PRO A 47 14.73 -3.26 14.17
CA PRO A 47 14.59 -4.13 13.01
C PRO A 47 14.94 -3.45 11.67
N ILE A 48 14.58 -2.18 11.49
CA ILE A 48 14.87 -1.46 10.24
C ILE A 48 16.37 -1.17 10.15
N ALA A 49 16.98 -0.68 11.23
CA ALA A 49 18.42 -0.41 11.29
C ALA A 49 19.22 -1.69 11.01
N GLY A 50 18.86 -2.80 11.67
CA GLY A 50 19.49 -4.11 11.44
C GLY A 50 19.36 -4.62 10.01
N LEU A 51 18.22 -4.39 9.35
CA LEU A 51 18.02 -4.74 7.94
C LEU A 51 18.89 -3.90 7.00
N LEU A 52 19.12 -2.63 7.34
CA LEU A 52 19.96 -1.71 6.57
C LEU A 52 21.45 -1.87 6.86
N GLY A 53 21.82 -2.59 7.93
CA GLY A 53 23.20 -2.80 8.34
C GLY A 53 23.84 -1.58 9.01
N VAL A 54 23.02 -0.71 9.61
CA VAL A 54 23.46 0.49 10.35
C VAL A 54 23.06 0.36 11.83
N ASP A 55 23.66 1.17 12.71
CA ASP A 55 23.22 1.23 14.09
C ASP A 55 21.93 2.04 14.26
N GLU A 56 21.25 1.88 15.39
CA GLU A 56 19.98 2.57 15.66
C GLU A 56 20.12 4.10 15.72
N ALA A 57 21.22 4.62 16.26
CA ALA A 57 21.44 6.05 16.37
C ALA A 57 21.73 6.67 14.99
N GLU A 58 22.53 6.00 14.16
CA GLU A 58 22.74 6.37 12.76
C GLU A 58 21.43 6.34 11.98
N PHE A 59 20.62 5.29 12.12
CA PHE A 59 19.29 5.23 11.48
C PHE A 59 18.39 6.40 11.90
N ILE A 60 18.30 6.68 13.20
CA ILE A 60 17.49 7.80 13.71
C ILE A 60 18.00 9.13 13.12
N ALA A 61 19.31 9.35 13.10
CA ALA A 61 19.91 10.59 12.63
C ALA A 61 19.73 10.80 11.11
N GLU A 62 19.95 9.75 10.31
CA GLU A 62 20.08 9.84 8.86
C GLU A 62 18.79 9.49 8.11
N GLN A 63 17.87 8.76 8.73
CA GLN A 63 16.67 8.23 8.06
C GLN A 63 15.35 8.71 8.67
N THR A 64 15.40 9.47 9.77
CA THR A 64 14.20 9.96 10.44
C THR A 64 14.23 11.47 10.69
N ARG A 65 13.06 12.02 11.00
CA ARG A 65 12.88 13.39 11.49
C ARG A 65 11.89 13.41 12.64
N LEU A 66 12.01 14.41 13.50
CA LEU A 66 10.98 14.69 14.50
C LEU A 66 9.70 15.19 13.81
N THR A 67 8.56 14.63 14.20
CA THR A 67 7.24 15.09 13.75
C THR A 67 6.97 16.54 14.18
N GLY A 68 6.12 17.27 13.44
CA GLY A 68 5.83 18.67 13.73
C GLY A 68 5.19 18.90 15.09
N ASP A 69 4.41 17.93 15.57
CA ASP A 69 3.83 17.90 16.93
C ASP A 69 4.83 17.42 18.00
N ARG A 70 6.05 17.03 17.60
CA ARG A 70 7.15 16.57 18.46
C ARG A 70 6.82 15.35 19.33
N ARG A 71 5.86 14.53 18.91
CA ARG A 71 5.39 13.35 19.66
C ARG A 71 6.03 12.04 19.22
N GLY A 72 6.87 12.07 18.19
CA GLY A 72 7.55 10.89 17.68
C GLY A 72 8.40 11.16 16.46
N LEU A 73 9.03 10.11 15.95
CA LEU A 73 9.84 10.13 14.73
C LEU A 73 8.99 9.73 13.52
N SER A 74 9.31 10.33 12.38
CA SER A 74 8.81 9.92 11.08
C SER A 74 9.99 9.57 10.19
N LEU A 75 9.82 8.62 9.27
CA LEU A 75 10.80 8.47 8.18
C LEU A 75 10.95 9.79 7.41
N LEU A 76 12.15 10.00 6.87
CA LEU A 76 12.42 11.07 5.91
C LEU A 76 11.70 10.81 4.57
N GLU A 77 11.62 11.87 3.78
CA GLU A 77 11.09 11.86 2.42
C GLU A 77 12.13 12.49 1.50
N ASN A 78 12.15 12.05 0.25
CA ASN A 78 12.88 12.70 -0.82
C ASN A 78 12.27 14.09 -1.11
N ALA A 79 13.00 14.91 -1.87
CA ALA A 79 12.55 16.26 -2.24
C ALA A 79 11.20 16.29 -3.00
N ASP A 80 10.87 15.20 -3.70
CA ASP A 80 9.60 15.01 -4.41
C ASP A 80 8.47 14.44 -3.52
N GLY A 81 8.71 14.25 -2.22
CA GLY A 81 7.78 13.65 -1.28
C GLY A 81 7.73 12.12 -1.31
N SER A 82 8.58 11.47 -2.11
CA SER A 82 8.62 10.00 -2.16
C SER A 82 9.43 9.41 -1.01
N CYS A 83 9.10 8.17 -0.63
CA CYS A 83 9.83 7.42 0.38
C CYS A 83 11.25 7.05 -0.12
N PRO A 84 12.31 7.31 0.64
CA PRO A 84 13.70 7.00 0.24
C PRO A 84 13.98 5.51 0.13
N PHE A 85 13.15 4.66 0.73
CA PHE A 85 13.26 3.21 0.63
C PHE A 85 12.53 2.62 -0.59
N LEU A 86 11.89 3.45 -1.41
CA LEU A 86 11.28 3.02 -2.66
C LEU A 86 12.36 2.87 -3.74
N SER A 87 12.52 1.66 -4.26
CA SER A 87 13.37 1.37 -5.43
C SER A 87 12.49 1.06 -6.64
N ALA A 88 12.85 1.61 -7.80
CA ALA A 88 12.27 1.22 -9.07
C ALA A 88 12.96 -0.07 -9.56
N ALA A 89 12.19 -1.16 -9.68
CA ALA A 89 12.66 -2.39 -10.30
C ALA A 89 11.97 -2.61 -11.65
N ALA A 90 12.57 -3.44 -12.49
CA ALA A 90 12.05 -3.77 -13.83
C ALA A 90 10.62 -4.33 -13.81
N GLU A 91 10.21 -4.93 -12.69
CA GLU A 91 8.91 -5.60 -12.50
C GLU A 91 7.99 -4.88 -11.49
N GLY A 92 8.30 -3.63 -11.13
CA GLY A 92 7.46 -2.82 -10.24
C GLY A 92 8.23 -2.10 -9.13
N ALA A 93 7.49 -1.57 -8.16
CA ALA A 93 8.09 -0.82 -7.06
C ALA A 93 8.48 -1.75 -5.90
N ILE A 94 9.73 -1.69 -5.47
CA ILE A 94 10.26 -2.51 -4.38
C ILE A 94 10.53 -1.63 -3.16
N CYS A 95 9.99 -2.01 -2.00
CA CYS A 95 10.34 -1.40 -0.72
C CYS A 95 11.61 -2.08 -0.18
N ARG A 96 12.70 -1.33 -0.02
CA ARG A 96 13.98 -1.86 0.49
C ARG A 96 13.89 -2.36 1.93
N ILE A 97 12.96 -1.82 2.72
CA ILE A 97 12.72 -2.22 4.10
C ILE A 97 11.49 -3.12 4.25
N GLN A 98 11.07 -3.83 3.20
CA GLN A 98 9.83 -4.63 3.21
C GLN A 98 9.77 -5.65 4.36
N ALA A 99 10.90 -6.28 4.74
CA ALA A 99 10.95 -7.25 5.83
C ALA A 99 10.77 -6.62 7.22
N ALA A 100 11.11 -5.33 7.37
CA ALA A 100 10.95 -4.55 8.59
C ALA A 100 9.97 -3.39 8.40
N LYS A 101 8.99 -3.54 7.49
CA LYS A 101 8.13 -2.46 7.05
C LYS A 101 7.39 -1.83 8.24
N PRO A 102 7.33 -0.49 8.40
CA PRO A 102 6.61 0.13 9.49
C PRO A 102 5.12 -0.26 9.52
N ARG A 103 4.51 -0.31 10.70
CA ARG A 103 3.11 -0.67 10.96
C ARG A 103 2.17 0.24 10.21
N GLN A 104 2.44 1.55 10.18
CA GLN A 104 1.64 2.49 9.40
C GLN A 104 1.63 2.11 7.91
N CYS A 105 2.78 1.77 7.34
CA CYS A 105 2.88 1.34 5.94
C CYS A 105 2.29 -0.07 5.70
N ARG A 106 2.32 -0.97 6.70
CA ARG A 106 1.68 -2.30 6.63
C ARG A 106 0.16 -2.21 6.68
N ASN A 107 -0.37 -1.27 7.45
CA ASN A 107 -1.79 -1.09 7.65
C ASN A 107 -2.47 -0.30 6.52
N PHE A 108 -1.73 0.22 5.54
CA PHE A 108 -2.34 0.82 4.37
C PHE A 108 -3.09 -0.23 3.53
N PRO A 109 -4.33 0.03 3.09
CA PRO A 109 -5.14 1.23 3.31
C PRO A 109 -6.10 1.13 4.52
N LEU A 110 -6.23 -0.06 5.12
CA LEU A 110 -7.28 -0.40 6.08
C LEU A 110 -7.18 0.32 7.44
N GLY A 111 -5.98 0.61 7.91
CA GLY A 111 -5.72 1.34 9.16
C GLY A 111 -5.19 2.76 8.95
N TRP A 112 -4.68 3.08 7.76
CA TRP A 112 -4.24 4.43 7.41
C TRP A 112 -4.26 4.62 5.90
N ASN A 113 -4.70 5.79 5.44
CA ASN A 113 -4.67 6.17 4.03
C ASN A 113 -4.60 7.70 3.87
N PHE A 114 -4.44 8.15 2.63
CA PHE A 114 -4.54 9.55 2.24
C PHE A 114 -5.82 9.77 1.40
N PRO A 115 -6.36 10.99 1.34
CA PRO A 115 -7.56 11.27 0.55
C PRO A 115 -7.38 10.90 -0.93
N GLY A 116 -8.30 10.10 -1.48
CA GLY A 116 -8.28 9.69 -2.89
C GLY A 116 -7.36 8.51 -3.21
N TRP A 117 -6.81 7.82 -2.21
CA TRP A 117 -5.94 6.66 -2.39
C TRP A 117 -6.57 5.54 -3.25
N GLU A 118 -7.90 5.43 -3.26
CA GLU A 118 -8.64 4.45 -4.07
C GLU A 118 -8.43 4.68 -5.57
N ALA A 119 -8.19 5.93 -5.97
CA ALA A 119 -7.91 6.29 -7.35
C ALA A 119 -6.49 5.93 -7.78
N GLU A 120 -5.55 5.92 -6.83
CA GLU A 120 -4.13 5.78 -7.11
C GLU A 120 -3.61 4.36 -6.84
N CYS A 121 -4.12 3.67 -5.83
CA CYS A 121 -3.64 2.34 -5.48
C CYS A 121 -4.18 1.28 -6.44
N ALA A 122 -3.28 0.56 -7.12
CA ALA A 122 -3.67 -0.55 -8.00
C ALA A 122 -4.38 -1.70 -7.27
N GLY A 123 -4.25 -1.79 -5.94
CA GLY A 123 -4.94 -2.77 -5.09
C GLY A 123 -6.30 -2.31 -4.53
N ALA A 124 -6.75 -1.09 -4.83
CA ALA A 124 -7.99 -0.53 -4.28
C ALA A 124 -9.28 -1.20 -4.78
N GLY A 125 -9.18 -2.14 -5.73
CA GLY A 125 -10.35 -2.79 -6.29
C GLY A 125 -11.19 -1.85 -7.16
N LYS A 126 -10.56 -1.15 -8.11
CA LYS A 126 -11.30 -0.75 -9.31
C LYS A 126 -11.51 -2.03 -10.12
N GLY A 127 -12.76 -2.49 -10.20
CA GLY A 127 -13.12 -3.63 -11.04
C GLY A 127 -12.45 -3.49 -12.41
N ASN A 128 -11.95 -4.62 -12.91
CA ASN A 128 -11.40 -4.83 -14.25
C ASN A 128 -11.91 -3.77 -15.25
N ALA A 129 -11.05 -2.82 -15.61
CA ALA A 129 -11.17 -2.11 -16.87
C ALA A 129 -10.35 -2.89 -17.91
N VAL A 130 -10.99 -3.93 -18.43
CA VAL A 130 -10.65 -4.75 -19.60
C VAL A 130 -11.84 -4.44 -20.52
N GLU A 131 -11.80 -3.84 -21.72
CA GLU A 131 -10.81 -3.59 -22.79
C GLU A 131 -11.20 -2.26 -23.49
N ALA A 132 -10.38 -1.64 -24.35
CA ALA A 132 -10.38 -2.02 -25.77
C ALA A 132 -8.97 -1.98 -26.37
N ASP A 133 -8.52 -3.17 -26.75
CA ASP A 133 -7.70 -3.36 -27.93
C ASP A 133 -8.39 -2.71 -29.14
N GLY A 134 -7.64 -1.90 -29.85
CA GLY A 134 -7.98 -1.34 -31.15
C GLY A 134 -6.73 -1.29 -32.00
N GLY A 135 -6.18 -2.48 -32.28
CA GLY A 135 -5.03 -2.63 -33.18
C GLY A 135 -5.33 -2.25 -34.63
N SER A 136 -4.40 -1.46 -35.18
CA SER A 136 -3.79 -1.55 -36.53
C SER A 136 -4.63 -1.30 -37.79
N ALA A 137 -4.18 -0.36 -38.64
CA ALA A 137 -3.63 -0.71 -39.95
C ALA A 137 -3.03 0.50 -40.72
N ALA A 138 -1.75 0.33 -41.04
CA ALA A 138 -0.97 0.68 -42.24
C ALA A 138 -1.47 1.66 -43.34
N SER A 139 -0.47 2.42 -43.83
CA SER A 139 -0.18 2.81 -45.23
C SER A 139 -1.06 3.80 -45.97
N THR A 140 -0.46 4.93 -46.41
CA THR A 140 -0.05 5.15 -47.82
C THR A 140 0.71 6.48 -47.97
N ALA A 141 1.81 6.44 -48.72
CA ALA A 141 2.57 7.58 -49.18
C ALA A 141 1.83 8.40 -50.26
N ASN A 142 1.92 9.73 -50.26
CA ASN A 142 2.37 10.53 -51.42
C ASN A 142 2.25 12.06 -51.21
N GLY A 143 3.30 12.78 -51.58
CA GLY A 143 3.21 13.83 -52.61
C GLY A 143 2.81 15.28 -52.25
N LYS A 144 3.80 16.17 -52.44
CA LYS A 144 3.81 17.24 -53.47
C LYS A 144 3.27 18.65 -53.14
N LYS A 145 4.22 19.60 -53.20
CA LYS A 145 4.20 21.02 -53.66
C LYS A 145 3.49 22.10 -52.85
N GLY A 146 4.25 23.18 -52.64
CA GLY A 146 3.84 24.55 -52.38
C GLY A 146 5.08 25.41 -52.27
#